data_AF-A0A431UHS6-F1
#
_entry.id   AF-A0A431UHS6-F1
#
_cell.length_a   1.000
_cell.length_b   1.000
_cell.length_c   1.000
_cell.angle_alpha   90.00
_cell.angle_beta   90.00
_cell.angle_gamma   90.00
#
_symmetry.space_group_name_H-M   'P 1'
#
loop_
_entity.id
_entity.type
_entity.pdbx_description
1 polymer ?
#
loop_
_entity_poly.entity_id
_entity_poly.type
_entity_poly.pdbx_seq_one_letter_code
_entity_poly.pdbx_strand_id
1 'polypeptide(L)'
;MSTQASSFIERRKQEQDHPLGKVRPELIAEIAEELELPVATGLPDATCRVQMVLRDLRPLLPESIISRLDDGRISAAEICEHNPAVYVQTFQDGSYGIVMTSALPEYLYRVARPLSSALIRLESNPSRGLELDELARILGEIVWWQCEGSFGPDYEISKHQRIYASELAMRAQRFLVAHELAHVMCDVEDKLREERPETVGAVEEELVCDYIAVQLSMHASSARDDDPNFHMLSYAAAEFALQSWSLLERLGDHAPVADSHPALPDRLAAMRQALRDCCEDEAAFEQIVLVADLIDRAFARAADLLPDIEARFSVEADAFADAIHALLDECSLEDVPDYSRFREEIRPILGRGYPVKLVEAVLSPVIDGFFLANRSGSPEFSDEEISRRFRRMKLLYSLQGSYSKPMDTLLECVFSRYR
;
A
#
# COMPACT_ATOMS: atom_id res chain seq x y z
N MET A 1 -12.86 32.37 8.15
CA MET A 1 -12.93 32.55 6.68
C MET A 1 -12.44 31.24 6.09
N SER A 2 -13.06 30.71 5.03
CA SER A 2 -12.56 29.47 4.40
C SER A 2 -11.28 29.78 3.63
N THR A 3 -10.18 29.07 3.90
CA THR A 3 -8.93 29.16 3.12
C THR A 3 -9.05 28.34 1.83
N GLN A 4 -8.13 28.53 0.88
CA GLN A 4 -8.08 27.68 -0.31
C GLN A 4 -7.80 26.22 0.06
N ALA A 5 -6.89 25.97 1.02
CA ALA A 5 -6.62 24.63 1.52
C ALA A 5 -7.86 23.94 2.12
N SER A 6 -8.59 24.62 3.03
CA SER A 6 -9.80 24.03 3.62
C SER A 6 -10.88 23.78 2.57
N SER A 7 -11.03 24.70 1.61
CA SER A 7 -12.00 24.56 0.52
C SER A 7 -11.65 23.43 -0.44
N PHE A 8 -10.35 23.22 -0.71
CA PHE A 8 -9.85 22.12 -1.52
C PHE A 8 -10.14 20.77 -0.85
N ILE A 9 -9.82 20.64 0.44
CA ILE A 9 -10.03 19.41 1.20
C ILE A 9 -11.52 19.07 1.29
N GLU A 10 -12.38 20.04 1.60
CA GLU A 10 -13.83 19.82 1.66
C GLU A 10 -14.40 19.41 0.30
N ARG A 11 -13.92 20.00 -0.79
CA ARG A 11 -14.33 19.61 -2.14
C ARG A 11 -13.95 18.17 -2.45
N ARG A 12 -12.69 17.78 -2.20
CA ARG A 12 -12.21 16.41 -2.44
C ARG A 12 -12.99 15.37 -1.64
N LYS A 13 -13.33 15.68 -0.38
CA LYS A 13 -14.20 14.82 0.46
C LYS A 13 -15.61 14.66 -0.10
N GLN A 14 -16.17 15.70 -0.71
CA GLN A 14 -17.53 15.67 -1.29
C GLN A 14 -17.59 15.01 -2.66
N GLU A 15 -16.51 15.07 -3.44
CA GLU A 15 -16.43 14.52 -4.80
C GLU A 15 -16.20 13.01 -4.84
N GLN A 16 -15.91 12.37 -3.70
CA GLN A 16 -15.45 10.99 -3.64
C GLN A 16 -16.27 10.14 -2.67
N ASP A 17 -16.94 9.10 -3.19
CA ASP A 17 -17.46 8.00 -2.38
C ASP A 17 -16.27 7.21 -1.83
N HIS A 18 -15.83 7.57 -0.61
CA HIS A 18 -14.69 6.91 0.02
C HIS A 18 -14.95 5.38 0.14
N PRO A 19 -14.08 4.51 -0.40
CA PRO A 19 -14.33 3.06 -0.48
C PRO A 19 -14.37 2.42 0.90
N LEU A 20 -13.66 3.02 1.86
CA LEU A 20 -13.88 2.78 3.28
C LEU A 20 -15.07 3.64 3.72
N GLY A 21 -16.29 3.24 3.34
CA GLY A 21 -17.49 3.66 4.07
C GLY A 21 -17.38 3.21 5.53
N LYS A 22 -18.29 3.68 6.40
CA LYS A 22 -18.35 3.26 7.82
C LYS A 22 -18.08 1.76 7.93
N VAL A 23 -16.93 1.39 8.52
CA VAL A 23 -16.60 -0.03 8.71
C VAL A 23 -17.77 -0.64 9.47
N ARG A 24 -18.26 -1.79 9.00
CA ARG A 24 -19.43 -2.44 9.61
C ARG A 24 -19.18 -2.64 11.10
N PRO A 25 -20.06 -2.18 12.01
CA PRO A 25 -19.87 -2.36 13.45
C PRO A 25 -19.64 -3.82 13.83
N GLU A 26 -20.22 -4.75 13.09
CA GLU A 26 -20.04 -6.18 13.26
C GLU A 26 -18.60 -6.62 12.99
N LEU A 27 -17.95 -6.08 11.95
CA LEU A 27 -16.55 -6.40 11.64
C LEU A 27 -15.60 -5.83 12.70
N ILE A 28 -15.92 -4.68 13.31
CA ILE A 28 -15.14 -4.14 14.43
C ILE A 28 -15.34 -4.99 15.67
N ALA A 29 -16.56 -5.45 15.94
CA ALA A 29 -16.83 -6.32 17.07
C ALA A 29 -16.09 -7.66 16.89
N GLU A 30 -16.09 -8.22 15.69
CA GLU A 30 -15.30 -9.41 15.33
C GLU A 30 -13.79 -9.17 15.51
N ILE A 31 -13.26 -8.05 15.01
CA ILE A 31 -11.84 -7.70 15.17
C ILE A 31 -11.50 -7.43 16.64
N ALA A 32 -12.35 -6.74 17.39
CA ALA A 32 -12.12 -6.41 18.79
C ALA A 32 -12.21 -7.65 19.68
N GLU A 33 -13.17 -8.55 19.41
CA GLU A 33 -13.27 -9.87 20.04
C GLU A 33 -12.05 -10.72 19.69
N GLU A 34 -11.69 -10.77 18.40
CA GLU A 34 -10.51 -11.50 17.93
C GLU A 34 -9.24 -10.94 18.60
N LEU A 35 -9.09 -9.62 18.73
CA LEU A 35 -7.92 -8.94 19.29
C LEU A 35 -7.96 -8.79 20.82
N GLU A 36 -9.01 -9.28 21.51
CA GLU A 36 -9.24 -9.07 22.95
C GLU A 36 -9.20 -7.59 23.38
N LEU A 37 -9.57 -6.69 22.45
CA LEU A 37 -9.62 -5.26 22.70
C LEU A 37 -11.00 -4.88 23.23
N PRO A 38 -11.10 -3.92 24.17
CA PRO A 38 -12.39 -3.33 24.51
C PRO A 38 -12.97 -2.71 23.23
N VAL A 39 -14.19 -3.11 22.85
CA VAL A 39 -14.90 -2.52 21.70
C VAL A 39 -15.03 -1.03 21.97
N ALA A 40 -14.20 -0.23 21.31
CA ALA A 40 -14.28 1.22 21.42
C ALA A 40 -15.67 1.66 20.95
N THR A 41 -16.36 2.44 21.78
CA THR A 41 -17.67 3.01 21.47
C THR A 41 -17.50 4.16 20.50
N GLY A 42 -17.21 3.82 19.25
CA GLY A 42 -16.96 4.77 18.17
C GLY A 42 -16.02 4.17 17.15
N LEU A 43 -16.55 3.98 15.94
CA LEU A 43 -15.74 3.85 14.74
C LEU A 43 -14.80 5.07 14.65
N PRO A 44 -13.46 4.91 14.66
CA PRO A 44 -12.64 5.92 14.01
C PRO A 44 -13.12 5.97 12.57
N ASP A 45 -13.60 7.14 12.14
CA ASP A 45 -13.89 7.35 10.74
C ASP A 45 -12.59 7.07 9.97
N ALA A 46 -12.62 6.15 9.01
CA ALA A 46 -11.43 5.80 8.23
C ALA A 46 -10.86 7.04 7.50
N THR A 47 -11.68 8.08 7.28
CA THR A 47 -11.28 9.37 6.73
C THR A 47 -10.48 10.26 7.71
N CYS A 48 -10.28 9.81 8.96
CA CYS A 48 -9.59 10.55 10.01
C CYS A 48 -8.13 10.08 10.27
N ARG A 49 -7.54 9.16 9.50
CA ARG A 49 -6.17 8.68 9.77
C ARG A 49 -5.13 9.80 9.82
N VAL A 50 -5.12 10.69 8.82
CA VAL A 50 -4.22 11.86 8.79
C VAL A 50 -4.46 12.78 9.99
N GLN A 51 -5.73 12.98 10.38
CA GLN A 51 -6.07 13.82 11.53
C GLN A 51 -5.63 13.18 12.85
N MET A 52 -5.69 11.85 12.98
CA MET A 52 -5.16 11.13 14.13
C MET A 52 -3.65 11.30 14.22
N VAL A 53 -2.93 11.16 13.10
CA VAL A 53 -1.49 11.41 13.06
C VAL A 53 -1.17 12.84 13.48
N LEU A 54 -1.81 13.85 12.88
CA LEU A 54 -1.57 15.25 13.22
C LEU A 54 -1.88 15.55 14.69
N ARG A 55 -2.93 14.94 15.26
CA ARG A 55 -3.24 15.06 16.69
C ARG A 55 -2.10 14.52 17.55
N ASP A 56 -1.51 13.40 17.18
CA ASP A 56 -0.40 12.78 17.92
C ASP A 56 0.89 13.60 17.79
N LEU A 57 1.12 14.25 16.65
CA LEU A 57 2.30 15.11 16.43
C LEU A 57 2.15 16.51 17.04
N ARG A 58 0.91 16.99 17.18
CA ARG A 58 0.57 18.38 17.56
C ARG A 58 1.34 18.91 18.78
N PRO A 59 1.55 18.16 19.88
CA PRO A 59 2.25 18.68 21.05
C PRO A 59 3.73 19.04 20.81
N LEU A 60 4.32 18.54 19.73
CA LEU A 60 5.72 18.77 19.36
C LEU A 60 5.89 19.93 18.37
N LEU A 61 4.79 20.45 17.83
CA LEU A 61 4.84 21.43 16.75
C LEU A 61 5.11 22.84 17.29
N PRO A 62 5.83 23.69 16.54
CA PRO A 62 5.93 25.12 16.85
C PRO A 62 4.56 25.81 16.90
N GLU A 63 4.42 26.83 17.75
CA GLU A 63 3.15 27.56 17.95
C GLU A 63 2.61 28.18 16.65
N SER A 64 3.50 28.62 15.76
CA SER A 64 3.18 29.11 14.41
C SER A 64 2.46 28.08 13.55
N ILE A 65 2.86 26.81 13.63
CA ILE A 65 2.26 25.69 12.90
C ILE A 65 0.92 25.31 13.55
N ILE A 66 0.87 25.26 14.88
CA ILE A 66 -0.37 25.02 15.63
C ILE A 66 -1.42 26.07 15.29
N SER A 67 -1.06 27.35 15.29
CA SER A 67 -1.94 28.47 14.94
C SER A 67 -2.49 28.34 13.51
N ARG A 68 -1.65 27.92 12.56
CA ARG A 68 -2.06 27.67 11.16
C ARG A 68 -2.95 26.44 10.99
N LEU A 69 -2.77 25.40 11.81
CA LEU A 69 -3.69 24.27 11.85
C LEU A 69 -5.07 24.70 12.38
N ASP A 70 -5.09 25.56 13.41
CA ASP A 70 -6.33 26.01 14.06
C ASP A 70 -7.14 27.01 13.20
N ASP A 71 -6.46 27.88 12.45
CA ASP A 71 -7.11 28.86 11.57
C ASP A 71 -7.43 28.31 10.16
N GLY A 72 -7.06 27.04 9.90
CA GLY A 72 -7.32 26.33 8.65
C GLY A 72 -6.34 26.67 7.51
N ARG A 73 -5.26 27.42 7.78
CA ARG A 73 -4.18 27.64 6.81
C ARG A 73 -3.34 26.41 6.55
N ILE A 74 -3.32 25.44 7.44
CA ILE A 74 -2.88 24.08 7.16
C ILE A 74 -4.10 23.18 7.32
N SER A 75 -4.49 22.52 6.24
CA SER A 75 -5.61 21.57 6.23
C SER A 75 -5.09 20.21 5.77
N ALA A 76 -5.63 19.12 6.32
CA ALA A 76 -5.19 17.79 5.97
C ALA A 76 -6.33 16.78 5.89
N ALA A 77 -6.22 15.83 4.95
CA ALA A 77 -7.20 14.76 4.79
C ALA A 77 -6.65 13.55 4.05
N GLU A 78 -7.33 12.41 4.27
CA GLU A 78 -7.28 11.28 3.37
C GLU A 78 -8.26 11.51 2.21
N ILE A 79 -7.82 11.29 0.97
CA ILE A 79 -8.63 11.34 -0.24
C ILE A 79 -8.64 9.96 -0.92
N CYS A 80 -9.75 9.62 -1.56
CA CYS A 80 -9.89 8.37 -2.31
C CYS A 80 -9.18 8.48 -3.66
N GLU A 81 -7.93 8.03 -3.69
CA GLU A 81 -7.15 7.84 -4.92
C GLU A 81 -6.45 6.47 -4.87
N HIS A 82 -6.28 5.87 -6.05
CA HIS A 82 -5.75 4.50 -6.19
C HIS A 82 -4.23 4.44 -6.15
N ASN A 83 -3.54 5.56 -6.35
CA ASN A 83 -2.08 5.62 -6.31
C ASN A 83 -1.62 5.94 -4.89
N PRO A 84 -0.73 5.14 -4.28
CA PRO A 84 -0.24 5.40 -2.94
C PRO A 84 0.69 6.61 -2.93
N ALA A 85 0.24 7.67 -2.30
CA ALA A 85 0.95 8.93 -2.14
C ALA A 85 0.56 9.66 -0.84
N VAL A 86 1.50 10.45 -0.35
CA VAL A 86 1.29 11.58 0.56
C VAL A 86 2.01 12.78 -0.06
N TYR A 87 1.46 13.99 0.06
CA TYR A 87 2.10 15.20 -0.47
C TYR A 87 1.57 16.49 0.18
N VAL A 88 2.38 17.54 0.14
CA VAL A 88 1.94 18.92 0.38
C VAL A 88 1.51 19.62 -0.92
N GLN A 89 0.35 20.26 -0.88
CA GLN A 89 -0.09 21.21 -1.89
C GLN A 89 -0.06 22.63 -1.34
N THR A 90 0.73 23.50 -1.96
CA THR A 90 0.78 24.93 -1.62
C THR A 90 -0.25 25.72 -2.44
N PHE A 91 -0.99 26.62 -1.78
CA PHE A 91 -2.03 27.45 -2.38
C PHE A 91 -1.62 28.93 -2.50
N GLN A 92 -2.28 29.66 -3.40
CA GLN A 92 -1.93 31.06 -3.70
C GLN A 92 -2.16 32.02 -2.52
N ASP A 93 -3.05 31.67 -1.60
CA ASP A 93 -3.32 32.43 -0.38
C ASP A 93 -2.32 32.12 0.75
N GLY A 94 -1.27 31.34 0.49
CA GLY A 94 -0.27 30.93 1.47
C GLY A 94 -0.77 29.88 2.46
N SER A 95 -1.86 29.18 2.12
CA SER A 95 -2.31 27.98 2.84
C SER A 95 -1.71 26.70 2.24
N TYR A 96 -1.70 25.61 3.01
CA TYR A 96 -1.13 24.32 2.68
C TYR A 96 -2.16 23.21 2.89
N GLY A 97 -2.20 22.27 1.95
CA GLY A 97 -2.98 21.04 2.03
C GLY A 97 -2.07 19.83 2.18
N ILE A 98 -2.13 19.12 3.29
CA ILE A 98 -1.45 17.82 3.44
C ILE A 98 -2.43 16.73 3.02
N VAL A 99 -2.10 16.03 1.94
CA VAL A 99 -2.99 15.05 1.32
C VAL A 99 -2.40 13.67 1.44
N MET A 100 -3.16 12.74 2.00
CA MET A 100 -2.84 11.31 1.96
C MET A 100 -3.86 10.60 1.06
N THR A 101 -3.41 9.69 0.22
CA THR A 101 -4.31 8.85 -0.58
C THR A 101 -4.74 7.61 0.21
N SER A 102 -5.96 7.12 -0.02
CA SER A 102 -6.46 5.91 0.63
C SER A 102 -5.67 4.65 0.26
N ALA A 103 -5.01 4.65 -0.90
CA ALA A 103 -4.13 3.57 -1.33
C ALA A 103 -2.83 3.47 -0.51
N LEU A 104 -2.36 4.55 0.11
CA LEU A 104 -1.09 4.54 0.86
C LEU A 104 -1.12 3.59 2.07
N PRO A 105 -2.07 3.69 3.01
CA PRO A 105 -2.16 2.74 4.12
C PRO A 105 -2.29 1.28 3.68
N GLU A 106 -3.03 1.03 2.60
CA GLU A 106 -3.19 -0.31 2.05
C GLU A 106 -1.88 -0.85 1.49
N TYR A 107 -1.14 -0.04 0.74
CA TYR A 107 0.16 -0.39 0.20
C TYR A 107 1.16 -0.71 1.33
N LEU A 108 1.32 0.18 2.30
CA LEU A 108 2.25 -0.03 3.42
C LEU A 108 1.90 -1.32 4.18
N TYR A 109 0.62 -1.59 4.42
CA TYR A 109 0.21 -2.83 5.05
C TYR A 109 0.49 -4.07 4.18
N ARG A 110 0.28 -3.99 2.86
CA ARG A 110 0.59 -5.06 1.91
C ARG A 110 2.07 -5.43 1.94
N VAL A 111 2.98 -4.46 2.08
CA VAL A 111 4.43 -4.69 2.18
C VAL A 111 4.82 -5.17 3.59
N ALA A 112 4.23 -4.57 4.64
CA ALA A 112 4.53 -4.92 6.03
C ALA A 112 4.10 -6.35 6.39
N ARG A 113 3.01 -6.85 5.79
CA ARG A 113 2.44 -8.17 6.07
C ARG A 113 3.38 -9.35 5.75
N PRO A 114 3.91 -9.51 4.53
CA PRO A 114 4.87 -10.58 4.22
C PRO A 114 6.19 -10.37 4.96
N LEU A 115 6.63 -9.12 5.14
CA LEU A 115 7.84 -8.79 5.91
C LEU A 115 7.72 -9.28 7.36
N SER A 116 6.59 -9.03 8.01
CA SER A 116 6.32 -9.52 9.37
C SER A 116 6.26 -11.04 9.43
N SER A 117 5.71 -11.70 8.40
CA SER A 117 5.72 -13.16 8.31
C SER A 117 7.15 -13.71 8.20
N ALA A 118 8.00 -13.05 7.42
CA ALA A 118 9.40 -13.43 7.22
C ALA A 118 10.27 -13.21 8.46
N LEU A 119 10.15 -12.04 9.11
CA LEU A 119 11.05 -11.63 10.18
C LEU A 119 10.62 -12.11 11.57
N ILE A 120 9.32 -12.28 11.82
CA ILE A 120 8.79 -12.62 13.14
C ILE A 120 8.42 -14.09 13.15
N ARG A 121 9.35 -14.91 13.66
CA ARG A 121 9.12 -16.34 13.90
C ARG A 121 8.69 -16.54 15.36
N LEU A 122 7.57 -17.21 15.58
CA LEU A 122 7.13 -17.58 16.92
C LEU A 122 7.99 -18.74 17.44
N GLU A 123 8.53 -18.64 18.65
CA GLU A 123 9.36 -19.70 19.26
C GLU A 123 8.64 -21.06 19.31
N SER A 124 7.31 -21.05 19.45
CA SER A 124 6.48 -22.26 19.46
C SER A 124 6.38 -22.95 18.10
N ASN A 125 6.70 -22.26 17.01
CA ASN A 125 6.68 -22.81 15.65
C ASN A 125 7.60 -21.99 14.72
N PRO A 126 8.93 -22.15 14.83
CA PRO A 126 9.90 -21.34 14.08
C PRO A 126 9.87 -21.62 12.57
N SER A 127 9.29 -22.75 12.15
CA SER A 127 9.05 -23.10 10.75
C SER A 127 7.82 -22.41 10.15
N ARG A 128 6.99 -21.71 10.95
CA ARG A 128 5.84 -20.96 10.44
C ARG A 128 6.24 -19.54 10.04
N GLY A 129 6.28 -19.30 8.73
CA GLY A 129 6.40 -17.98 8.11
C GLY A 129 7.11 -18.08 6.75
N LEU A 130 7.21 -16.95 6.05
CA LEU A 130 7.81 -16.90 4.71
C LEU A 130 9.34 -17.02 4.77
N GLU A 131 9.93 -17.79 3.87
CA GLU A 131 11.38 -17.72 3.64
C GLU A 131 11.74 -16.44 2.88
N LEU A 132 13.01 -15.99 2.96
CA LEU A 132 13.42 -14.71 2.35
C LEU A 132 13.23 -14.67 0.83
N ASP A 133 13.41 -15.81 0.15
CA ASP A 133 13.17 -15.90 -1.30
C ASP A 133 11.67 -15.78 -1.63
N GLU A 134 10.78 -16.29 -0.76
CA GLU A 134 9.33 -16.12 -0.91
C GLU A 134 8.88 -14.70 -0.58
N LEU A 135 9.49 -14.07 0.42
CA LEU A 135 9.30 -12.64 0.72
C LEU A 135 9.64 -11.81 -0.52
N ALA A 136 10.82 -12.02 -1.11
CA ALA A 136 11.26 -11.28 -2.29
C ALA A 136 10.28 -11.43 -3.45
N ARG A 137 9.76 -12.65 -3.68
CA ARG A 137 8.72 -12.93 -4.68
C ARG A 137 7.48 -12.08 -4.41
N ILE A 138 6.95 -12.13 -3.19
CA ILE A 138 5.72 -11.42 -2.81
C ILE A 138 5.91 -9.91 -2.90
N LEU A 139 7.06 -9.39 -2.49
CA LEU A 139 7.39 -7.97 -2.61
C LEU A 139 7.45 -7.54 -4.08
N GLY A 140 8.05 -8.35 -4.95
CA GLY A 140 8.05 -8.15 -6.40
C GLY A 140 6.63 -8.07 -6.97
N GLU A 141 5.73 -8.99 -6.57
CA GLU A 141 4.31 -8.95 -6.99
C GLU A 141 3.62 -7.67 -6.51
N ILE A 142 3.80 -7.28 -5.24
CA ILE A 142 3.15 -6.09 -4.70
C ILE A 142 3.52 -4.85 -5.52
N VAL A 143 4.79 -4.72 -5.90
CA VAL A 143 5.25 -3.58 -6.69
C VAL A 143 4.77 -3.64 -8.13
N TRP A 144 4.88 -4.81 -8.77
CA TRP A 144 4.43 -4.99 -10.15
C TRP A 144 2.92 -4.73 -10.33
N TRP A 145 2.12 -4.98 -9.28
CA TRP A 145 0.67 -4.84 -9.32
C TRP A 145 0.11 -3.59 -8.63
N GLN A 146 0.95 -2.60 -8.29
CA GLN A 146 0.53 -1.39 -7.57
C GLN A 146 -0.65 -0.63 -8.23
N CYS A 147 -0.83 -0.77 -9.54
CA CYS A 147 -1.87 -0.03 -10.27
C CYS A 147 -3.29 -0.59 -10.10
N GLU A 148 -3.48 -1.83 -9.62
CA GLU A 148 -4.78 -2.50 -9.74
C GLU A 148 -5.10 -3.43 -8.56
N GLY A 149 -5.56 -2.86 -7.44
CA GLY A 149 -6.44 -3.52 -6.44
C GLY A 149 -6.18 -4.99 -6.07
N SER A 150 -4.92 -5.45 -6.11
CA SER A 150 -4.62 -6.88 -6.32
C SER A 150 -4.79 -7.74 -5.06
N PHE A 151 -5.03 -9.04 -5.28
CA PHE A 151 -4.79 -10.06 -4.27
C PHE A 151 -3.35 -10.53 -4.38
N GLY A 152 -2.54 -10.26 -3.35
CA GLY A 152 -1.28 -10.97 -3.20
C GLY A 152 -1.52 -12.48 -3.02
N PRO A 153 -0.48 -13.30 -3.15
CA PRO A 153 -0.60 -14.74 -3.04
C PRO A 153 -0.98 -15.10 -1.60
N ASP A 154 -1.76 -16.16 -1.43
CA ASP A 154 -2.12 -16.63 -0.09
C ASP A 154 -0.90 -17.28 0.58
N TYR A 155 -0.61 -16.85 1.82
CA TYR A 155 0.42 -17.44 2.67
C TYR A 155 -0.02 -17.45 4.12
N GLU A 156 0.55 -18.38 4.90
CA GLU A 156 0.26 -18.48 6.32
C GLU A 156 0.80 -17.26 7.08
N ILE A 157 -0.08 -16.65 7.89
CA ILE A 157 0.30 -15.54 8.76
C ILE A 157 -0.51 -15.60 10.07
N SER A 158 0.21 -15.62 11.18
CA SER A 158 -0.36 -15.62 12.53
C SER A 158 -0.96 -14.27 12.90
N LYS A 159 -1.84 -14.27 13.91
CA LYS A 159 -2.41 -13.05 14.49
C LYS A 159 -1.34 -12.06 14.95
N HIS A 160 -0.29 -12.54 15.61
CA HIS A 160 0.80 -11.70 16.12
C HIS A 160 1.56 -10.99 14.97
N GLN A 161 1.86 -11.70 13.89
CA GLN A 161 2.47 -11.12 12.69
C GLN A 161 1.57 -10.06 12.02
N ARG A 162 0.23 -10.25 12.02
CA ARG A 162 -0.72 -9.24 11.50
C ARG A 162 -0.75 -7.98 12.35
N ILE A 163 -0.70 -8.12 13.67
CA ILE A 163 -0.62 -6.98 14.60
C ILE A 163 0.66 -6.20 14.31
N TYR A 164 1.80 -6.88 14.25
CA TYR A 164 3.07 -6.21 13.95
C TYR A 164 3.07 -5.52 12.58
N ALA A 165 2.53 -6.16 11.55
CA ALA A 165 2.41 -5.55 10.22
C ALA A 165 1.55 -4.27 10.26
N SER A 166 0.47 -4.27 11.04
CA SER A 166 -0.41 -3.10 11.22
C SER A 166 0.32 -1.98 11.94
N GLU A 167 1.02 -2.33 13.03
CA GLU A 167 1.82 -1.43 13.85
C GLU A 167 2.97 -0.78 13.06
N LEU A 168 3.66 -1.55 12.20
CA LEU A 168 4.70 -1.05 11.31
C LEU A 168 4.10 -0.10 10.26
N ALA A 169 3.03 -0.51 9.58
CA ALA A 169 2.38 0.30 8.56
C ALA A 169 1.80 1.62 9.11
N MET A 170 1.21 1.60 10.31
CA MET A 170 0.68 2.81 10.95
C MET A 170 1.78 3.80 11.33
N ARG A 171 2.92 3.31 11.85
CA ARG A 171 4.06 4.18 12.18
C ARG A 171 4.75 4.70 10.92
N ALA A 172 4.76 3.92 9.84
CA ALA A 172 5.27 4.37 8.54
C ALA A 172 4.42 5.52 7.98
N GLN A 173 3.09 5.42 8.09
CA GLN A 173 2.17 6.52 7.75
C GLN A 173 2.47 7.77 8.57
N ARG A 174 2.73 7.62 9.88
CA ARG A 174 3.09 8.74 10.75
C ARG A 174 4.36 9.44 10.26
N PHE A 175 5.41 8.67 9.95
CA PHE A 175 6.66 9.21 9.43
C PHE A 175 6.43 9.99 8.13
N LEU A 176 5.70 9.42 7.17
CA LEU A 176 5.41 10.07 5.89
C LEU A 176 4.60 11.36 6.05
N VAL A 177 3.59 11.38 6.92
CA VAL A 177 2.84 12.62 7.21
C VAL A 177 3.70 13.64 7.97
N ALA A 178 4.58 13.19 8.87
CA ALA A 178 5.51 14.07 9.57
C ALA A 178 6.53 14.70 8.59
N HIS A 179 6.96 13.95 7.57
CA HIS A 179 7.81 14.43 6.49
C HIS A 179 7.12 15.54 5.68
N GLU A 180 5.88 15.33 5.23
CA GLU A 180 5.11 16.39 4.57
C GLU A 180 4.89 17.62 5.47
N LEU A 181 4.64 17.40 6.76
CA LEU A 181 4.52 18.50 7.71
C LEU A 181 5.84 19.26 7.88
N ALA A 182 6.99 18.58 7.79
CA ALA A 182 8.31 19.18 7.86
C ALA A 182 8.58 20.12 6.68
N HIS A 183 8.09 19.82 5.47
CA HIS A 183 8.12 20.78 4.35
C HIS A 183 7.40 22.08 4.68
N VAL A 184 6.20 21.98 5.28
CA VAL A 184 5.45 23.16 5.71
C VAL A 184 6.18 23.93 6.81
N MET A 185 6.79 23.23 7.77
CA MET A 185 7.61 23.84 8.81
C MET A 185 8.79 24.61 8.23
N CYS A 186 9.47 24.04 7.25
CA CYS A 186 10.62 24.67 6.60
C CYS A 186 10.26 25.94 5.81
N ASP A 187 9.05 26.01 5.24
CA ASP A 187 8.58 27.20 4.52
C ASP A 187 8.06 28.31 5.47
N VAL A 188 7.47 27.91 6.60
CA VAL A 188 6.82 28.83 7.55
C VAL A 188 7.77 29.37 8.62
N GLU A 189 8.72 28.57 9.10
CA GLU A 189 9.59 28.96 10.19
C GLU A 189 10.79 29.78 9.69
N ASP A 190 10.77 31.09 9.96
CA ASP A 190 11.84 32.01 9.56
C ASP A 190 13.23 31.54 10.01
N LYS A 191 13.36 30.90 11.18
CA LYS A 191 14.65 30.35 11.63
C LYS A 191 15.14 29.19 10.77
N LEU A 192 14.24 28.27 10.40
CA LEU A 192 14.57 27.17 9.49
C LEU A 192 14.86 27.69 8.08
N ARG A 193 14.28 28.85 7.72
CA ARG A 193 14.48 29.52 6.44
C ARG A 193 15.74 30.39 6.39
N GLU A 194 16.15 31.01 7.49
CA GLU A 194 17.36 31.85 7.59
C GLU A 194 18.64 31.01 7.69
N GLU A 195 18.56 29.82 8.28
CA GLU A 195 19.65 28.84 8.28
C GLU A 195 19.85 28.17 6.90
N ARG A 196 18.90 28.35 5.98
CA ARG A 196 19.01 27.91 4.59
C ARG A 196 19.72 28.98 3.75
N PRO A 197 20.92 28.72 3.20
CA PRO A 197 21.41 29.54 2.10
C PRO A 197 20.36 29.61 0.98
N GLU A 198 20.27 30.73 0.26
CA GLU A 198 19.29 30.96 -0.84
C GLU A 198 19.35 29.90 -1.99
N THR A 199 20.31 28.97 -1.91
CA THR A 199 20.59 27.91 -2.87
C THR A 199 20.45 26.49 -2.32
N VAL A 200 19.83 26.28 -1.14
CA VAL A 200 19.52 24.93 -0.65
C VAL A 200 18.68 24.22 -1.71
N GLY A 201 19.30 23.24 -2.39
CA GLY A 201 18.64 22.51 -3.47
C GLY A 201 17.52 21.63 -2.92
N ALA A 202 16.58 21.22 -3.77
CA ALA A 202 15.49 20.32 -3.40
C ALA A 202 15.97 19.09 -2.60
N VAL A 203 17.14 18.54 -2.97
CA VAL A 203 17.80 17.42 -2.29
C VAL A 203 18.11 17.71 -0.81
N GLU A 204 18.62 18.88 -0.48
CA GLU A 204 18.97 19.22 0.92
C GLU A 204 17.71 19.44 1.77
N GLU A 205 16.66 20.01 1.19
CA GLU A 205 15.37 20.17 1.87
C GLU A 205 14.76 18.82 2.25
N GLU A 206 14.78 17.84 1.36
CA GLU A 206 14.27 16.49 1.61
C GLU A 206 14.98 15.81 2.79
N LEU A 207 16.31 15.95 2.89
CA LEU A 207 17.09 15.41 4.01
C LEU A 207 16.75 16.08 5.34
N VAL A 208 16.52 17.40 5.32
CA VAL A 208 16.05 18.14 6.51
C VAL A 208 14.65 17.68 6.90
N CYS A 209 13.76 17.44 5.94
CA CYS A 209 12.41 16.96 6.20
C CYS A 209 12.44 15.54 6.80
N ASP A 210 13.28 14.65 6.30
CA ASP A 210 13.52 13.33 6.90
C ASP A 210 14.03 13.43 8.34
N TYR A 211 14.99 14.32 8.59
CA TYR A 211 15.54 14.56 9.92
C TYR A 211 14.45 15.00 10.91
N ILE A 212 13.67 16.02 10.55
CA ILE A 212 12.55 16.53 11.38
C ILE A 212 11.48 15.44 11.57
N ALA A 213 11.14 14.70 10.51
CA ALA A 213 10.12 13.65 10.56
C ALA A 213 10.49 12.52 11.53
N VAL A 214 11.77 12.13 11.59
CA VAL A 214 12.26 11.17 12.60
C VAL A 214 12.05 11.73 14.00
N GLN A 215 12.50 12.96 14.27
CA GLN A 215 12.37 13.57 15.60
C GLN A 215 10.90 13.63 16.06
N LEU A 216 10.01 14.06 15.18
CA LEU A 216 8.57 14.12 15.44
C LEU A 216 7.97 12.73 15.68
N SER A 217 8.37 11.74 14.88
CA SER A 217 7.82 10.38 14.97
C SER A 217 8.22 9.66 16.25
N MET A 218 9.44 9.90 16.73
CA MET A 218 9.97 9.30 17.96
C MET A 218 9.29 9.85 19.22
N HIS A 219 8.93 11.13 19.24
CA HIS A 219 8.37 11.81 20.41
C HIS A 219 6.85 12.04 20.35
N ALA A 220 6.16 11.48 19.34
CA ALA A 220 4.72 11.69 19.14
C ALA A 220 3.94 11.39 20.43
N SER A 221 2.84 12.07 20.76
CA SER A 221 2.18 11.95 22.07
C SER A 221 1.60 10.57 22.40
N SER A 222 1.48 9.70 21.40
CA SER A 222 1.17 8.27 21.57
C SER A 222 2.35 7.46 22.13
N ALA A 223 3.56 8.02 22.09
CA ALA A 223 4.76 7.49 22.71
C ALA A 223 4.52 7.42 24.20
N ARG A 224 4.82 6.26 24.76
CA ARG A 224 5.04 6.15 26.20
C ARG A 224 6.53 6.41 26.36
N ASP A 225 6.90 7.49 27.04
CA ASP A 225 8.30 7.95 27.17
C ASP A 225 9.26 6.82 27.58
N ASP A 226 8.76 5.78 28.26
CA ASP A 226 9.51 4.62 28.75
C ASP A 226 9.25 3.30 27.98
N ASP A 227 8.75 3.31 26.74
CA ASP A 227 8.53 2.08 25.95
C ASP A 227 9.60 1.90 24.85
N PRO A 228 10.68 1.13 25.11
CA PRO A 228 11.71 0.83 24.12
C PRO A 228 11.16 0.23 22.83
N ASN A 229 10.09 -0.56 22.89
CA ASN A 229 9.50 -1.15 21.71
C ASN A 229 8.83 -0.10 20.83
N PHE A 230 8.26 0.95 21.43
CA PHE A 230 7.68 2.06 20.68
C PHE A 230 8.76 2.76 19.85
N HIS A 231 9.90 3.08 20.44
CA HIS A 231 11.03 3.73 19.76
C HIS A 231 11.63 2.84 18.66
N MET A 232 11.91 1.58 18.98
CA MET A 232 12.39 0.58 18.00
C MET A 232 11.46 0.47 16.80
N LEU A 233 10.15 0.32 17.02
CA LEU A 233 9.18 0.19 15.94
C LEU A 233 8.94 1.49 15.18
N SER A 234 9.01 2.65 15.82
CA SER A 234 8.83 3.94 15.15
C SER A 234 9.97 4.24 14.20
N TYR A 235 11.20 4.00 14.65
CA TYR A 235 12.36 4.16 13.78
C TYR A 235 12.39 3.11 12.65
N ALA A 236 12.15 1.84 12.99
CA ALA A 236 12.08 0.77 11.98
C ALA A 236 11.00 1.02 10.92
N ALA A 237 9.86 1.59 11.32
CA ALA A 237 8.79 1.95 10.40
C ALA A 237 9.16 3.11 9.45
N ALA A 238 10.00 4.03 9.91
CA ALA A 238 10.50 5.12 9.09
C ALA A 238 11.47 4.60 8.00
N GLU A 239 12.45 3.77 8.37
CA GLU A 239 13.34 3.14 7.37
C GLU A 239 12.54 2.23 6.42
N PHE A 240 11.56 1.47 6.96
CA PHE A 240 10.62 0.67 6.16
C PHE A 240 9.86 1.51 5.13
N ALA A 241 9.40 2.71 5.48
CA ALA A 241 8.67 3.58 4.56
C ALA A 241 9.54 3.97 3.35
N LEU A 242 10.79 4.40 3.61
CA LEU A 242 11.73 4.78 2.54
C LEU A 242 12.16 3.57 1.70
N GLN A 243 12.41 2.42 2.32
CA GLN A 243 12.77 1.21 1.59
C GLN A 243 11.63 0.68 0.73
N SER A 244 10.39 0.78 1.22
CA SER A 244 9.19 0.45 0.44
C SER A 244 9.09 1.35 -0.80
N TRP A 245 9.33 2.65 -0.65
CA TRP A 245 9.36 3.59 -1.77
C TRP A 245 10.49 3.30 -2.75
N SER A 246 11.71 3.08 -2.26
CA SER A 246 12.85 2.75 -3.14
C SER A 246 12.63 1.44 -3.90
N LEU A 247 11.91 0.48 -3.31
CA LEU A 247 11.49 -0.73 -4.00
C LEU A 247 10.52 -0.41 -5.17
N LEU A 248 9.60 0.53 -4.99
CA LEU A 248 8.74 1.03 -6.08
C LEU A 248 9.53 1.71 -7.19
N GLU A 249 10.46 2.59 -6.82
CA GLU A 249 11.30 3.32 -7.77
C GLU A 249 12.19 2.38 -8.61
N ARG A 250 12.72 1.31 -7.99
CA ARG A 250 13.60 0.35 -8.68
C ARG A 250 12.87 -0.56 -9.67
N LEU A 251 11.59 -0.83 -9.44
CA LEU A 251 10.81 -1.79 -10.23
C LEU A 251 9.79 -1.12 -11.15
N GLY A 252 9.48 0.15 -10.92
CA GLY A 252 8.62 0.93 -11.78
C GLY A 252 9.43 1.69 -12.83
N ASP A 253 9.39 1.23 -14.09
CA ASP A 253 9.55 2.12 -15.27
C ASP A 253 8.43 3.21 -15.33
N HIS A 254 7.51 3.22 -14.35
CA HIS A 254 6.29 4.02 -14.31
C HIS A 254 6.18 4.97 -13.12
N ALA A 255 7.10 4.92 -12.15
CA ALA A 255 7.22 5.97 -11.15
C ALA A 255 8.29 6.93 -11.67
N PRO A 256 7.95 8.09 -12.25
CA PRO A 256 8.96 9.09 -12.54
C PRO A 256 9.62 9.42 -11.20
N VAL A 257 10.87 9.00 -11.04
CA VAL A 257 11.79 9.63 -10.09
C VAL A 257 11.79 11.08 -10.56
N ALA A 258 11.01 11.92 -9.89
CA ALA A 258 11.28 13.33 -9.97
C ALA A 258 12.72 13.45 -9.49
N ASP A 259 13.59 14.07 -10.29
CA ASP A 259 15.01 14.35 -9.98
C ASP A 259 15.19 15.19 -8.68
N SER A 260 14.17 15.27 -7.81
CA SER A 260 14.06 16.04 -6.59
C SER A 260 14.40 15.25 -5.32
N HIS A 261 14.28 13.91 -5.29
CA HIS A 261 14.55 13.14 -4.06
C HIS A 261 16.01 12.62 -3.99
N PRO A 262 16.69 12.73 -2.83
CA PRO A 262 18.01 12.14 -2.61
C PRO A 262 18.00 10.62 -2.72
N ALA A 263 19.16 10.01 -2.99
CA ALA A 263 19.29 8.57 -3.01
C ALA A 263 19.00 7.96 -1.63
N LEU A 264 18.39 6.77 -1.60
CA LEU A 264 18.03 6.07 -0.36
C LEU A 264 19.17 6.03 0.68
N PRO A 265 20.44 5.71 0.34
CA PRO A 265 21.52 5.69 1.33
C PRO A 265 21.74 7.05 2.02
N ASP A 266 21.57 8.15 1.31
CA ASP A 266 21.75 9.50 1.84
C ASP A 266 20.61 9.85 2.80
N ARG A 267 19.37 9.50 2.44
CA ARG A 267 18.18 9.66 3.29
C ARG A 267 18.29 8.85 4.59
N LEU A 268 18.67 7.57 4.48
CA LEU A 268 18.89 6.72 5.65
C LEU A 268 20.02 7.25 6.55
N ALA A 269 21.09 7.79 5.98
CA ALA A 269 22.17 8.41 6.76
C ALA A 269 21.68 9.64 7.54
N ALA A 270 20.87 10.51 6.92
CA ALA A 270 20.26 11.66 7.59
C ALA A 270 19.32 11.24 8.73
N MET A 271 18.49 10.22 8.50
CA MET A 271 17.61 9.67 9.53
C MET A 271 18.36 9.04 10.70
N ARG A 272 19.44 8.29 10.42
CA ARG A 272 20.31 7.71 11.46
C ARG A 272 21.00 8.80 12.27
N GLN A 273 21.40 9.90 11.64
CA GLN A 273 21.94 11.06 12.36
C GLN A 273 20.87 11.70 13.26
N ALA A 274 19.66 11.92 12.75
CA ALA A 274 18.55 12.44 13.54
C ALA A 274 18.24 11.58 14.76
N LEU A 275 18.27 10.26 14.59
CA LEU A 275 18.08 9.33 15.70
C LEU A 275 19.22 9.43 16.73
N ARG A 276 20.49 9.47 16.29
CA ARG A 276 21.63 9.65 17.21
C ARG A 276 21.49 10.90 18.06
N ASP A 277 21.03 11.99 17.46
CA ASP A 277 20.83 13.26 18.18
C ASP A 277 19.69 13.20 19.21
N CYS A 278 18.77 12.24 19.09
CA CYS A 278 17.69 11.99 20.05
C CYS A 278 18.06 10.97 21.13
N CYS A 279 19.16 10.22 20.97
CA CYS A 279 19.57 9.19 21.90
C CYS A 279 20.50 9.75 22.98
N GLU A 280 20.37 9.26 24.22
CA GLU A 280 21.27 9.65 25.31
C GLU A 280 22.71 9.16 25.08
N ASP A 281 22.85 7.96 24.50
CA ASP A 281 24.13 7.33 24.18
C ASP A 281 24.03 6.37 22.99
N GLU A 282 25.18 5.85 22.57
CA GLU A 282 25.29 4.90 21.44
C GLU A 282 24.59 3.57 21.74
N ALA A 283 24.49 3.15 23.00
CA ALA A 283 23.84 1.88 23.35
C ALA A 283 22.33 1.96 23.12
N ALA A 284 21.70 3.08 23.47
CA ALA A 284 20.31 3.37 23.17
C ALA A 284 20.07 3.44 21.65
N PHE A 285 20.97 4.08 20.91
CA PHE A 285 20.92 4.13 19.45
C PHE A 285 20.94 2.72 18.83
N GLU A 286 21.94 1.91 19.17
CA GLU A 286 22.09 0.54 18.66
C GLU A 286 20.87 -0.34 18.99
N GLN A 287 20.29 -0.16 20.18
CA GLN A 287 19.07 -0.87 20.57
C GLN A 287 17.88 -0.50 19.66
N ILE A 288 17.71 0.78 19.35
CA ILE A 288 16.60 1.27 18.52
C ILE A 288 16.74 0.80 17.06
N VAL A 289 17.96 0.82 16.52
CA VAL A 289 18.23 0.48 15.10
C VAL A 289 18.14 -1.02 14.82
N LEU A 290 18.22 -1.89 15.83
CA LEU A 290 18.25 -3.35 15.66
C LEU A 290 17.15 -3.91 14.74
N VAL A 291 15.92 -3.42 14.88
CA VAL A 291 14.79 -3.85 14.04
C VAL A 291 14.91 -3.27 12.63
N ALA A 292 15.32 -2.00 12.51
CA ALA A 292 15.52 -1.35 11.23
C ALA A 292 16.58 -2.09 10.39
N ASP A 293 17.69 -2.53 11.01
CA ASP A 293 18.73 -3.32 10.33
C ASP A 293 18.23 -4.70 9.87
N LEU A 294 17.29 -5.32 10.59
CA LEU A 294 16.65 -6.57 10.13
C LEU A 294 15.79 -6.32 8.89
N ILE A 295 15.06 -5.21 8.87
CA ILE A 295 14.24 -4.79 7.73
C ILE A 295 15.14 -4.47 6.54
N ASP A 296 16.20 -3.67 6.73
CA ASP A 296 17.16 -3.31 5.68
C ASP A 296 17.78 -4.54 5.01
N ARG A 297 18.23 -5.53 5.80
CA ARG A 297 18.74 -6.79 5.25
C ARG A 297 17.69 -7.56 4.43
N ALA A 298 16.43 -7.54 4.85
CA ALA A 298 15.35 -8.21 4.13
C ALA A 298 15.04 -7.51 2.79
N PHE A 299 15.00 -6.18 2.78
CA PHE A 299 14.82 -5.40 1.55
C PHE A 299 16.02 -5.50 0.61
N ALA A 300 17.25 -5.45 1.12
CA ALA A 300 18.45 -5.66 0.32
C ALA A 300 18.44 -7.04 -0.34
N ARG A 301 18.11 -8.08 0.42
CA ARG A 301 17.97 -9.45 -0.12
C ARG A 301 16.84 -9.55 -1.15
N ALA A 302 15.71 -8.91 -0.89
CA ALA A 302 14.61 -8.87 -1.84
C ALA A 302 15.06 -8.18 -3.14
N ALA A 303 15.71 -7.03 -3.04
CA ALA A 303 16.22 -6.27 -4.16
C ALA A 303 17.21 -7.06 -5.02
N ASP A 304 18.11 -7.83 -4.40
CA ASP A 304 19.07 -8.70 -5.11
C ASP A 304 18.38 -9.81 -5.92
N LEU A 305 17.20 -10.25 -5.49
CA LEU A 305 16.45 -11.34 -6.12
C LEU A 305 15.48 -10.85 -7.21
N LEU A 306 15.15 -9.56 -7.24
CA LEU A 306 14.14 -9.00 -8.15
C LEU A 306 14.38 -9.32 -9.64
N PRO A 307 15.61 -9.20 -10.20
CA PRO A 307 15.81 -9.45 -11.63
C PRO A 307 15.51 -10.91 -12.03
N ASP A 308 15.92 -11.86 -11.20
CA ASP A 308 15.66 -13.28 -11.42
C ASP A 308 14.17 -13.61 -11.23
N ILE A 309 13.54 -12.92 -10.28
CA ILE A 309 12.11 -13.05 -9.98
C ILE A 309 11.27 -12.49 -11.13
N GLU A 310 11.62 -11.35 -11.73
CA GLU A 310 10.91 -10.77 -12.88
C GLU A 310 10.94 -11.71 -14.10
N ALA A 311 12.12 -12.25 -14.42
CA ALA A 311 12.28 -13.21 -15.52
C ALA A 311 11.43 -14.48 -15.28
N ARG A 312 11.36 -14.96 -14.04
CA ARG A 312 10.52 -16.09 -13.65
C ARG A 312 9.03 -15.74 -13.67
N PHE A 313 8.66 -14.53 -13.24
CA PHE A 313 7.28 -14.10 -13.18
C PHE A 313 6.60 -14.08 -14.54
N SER A 314 7.30 -13.60 -15.57
CA SER A 314 6.76 -13.61 -16.93
C SER A 314 6.41 -15.03 -17.39
N VAL A 315 7.33 -15.98 -17.16
CA VAL A 315 7.12 -17.40 -17.49
C VAL A 315 6.01 -18.04 -16.65
N GLU A 316 5.97 -17.76 -15.35
CA GLU A 316 4.95 -18.29 -14.44
C GLU A 316 3.56 -17.69 -14.72
N ALA A 317 3.48 -16.42 -15.10
CA ALA A 317 2.25 -15.74 -15.53
C ALA A 317 1.72 -16.31 -16.86
N ASP A 318 2.59 -16.59 -17.82
CA ASP A 318 2.22 -17.28 -19.06
C ASP A 318 1.66 -18.68 -18.77
N ALA A 319 2.36 -19.46 -17.94
CA ALA A 319 1.91 -20.78 -17.53
C ALA A 319 0.59 -20.73 -16.73
N PHE A 320 0.36 -19.67 -15.97
CA PHE A 320 -0.92 -19.40 -15.29
C PHE A 320 -2.05 -19.19 -16.30
N ALA A 321 -1.87 -18.34 -17.31
CA ALA A 321 -2.87 -18.10 -18.34
C ALA A 321 -3.17 -19.38 -19.14
N ASP A 322 -2.13 -20.13 -19.51
CA ASP A 322 -2.24 -21.40 -20.22
C ASP A 322 -3.05 -22.42 -19.41
N ALA A 323 -2.82 -22.51 -18.09
CA ALA A 323 -3.57 -23.40 -17.22
C ALA A 323 -5.07 -23.05 -17.18
N ILE A 324 -5.42 -21.77 -17.14
CA ILE A 324 -6.82 -21.35 -17.19
C ILE A 324 -7.43 -21.64 -18.56
N HIS A 325 -6.68 -21.38 -19.65
CA HIS A 325 -7.17 -21.69 -20.99
C HIS A 325 -7.43 -23.17 -21.19
N ALA A 326 -6.52 -24.04 -20.76
CA ALA A 326 -6.68 -25.48 -20.79
C ALA A 326 -7.93 -25.91 -20.01
N LEU A 327 -8.11 -25.41 -18.78
CA LEU A 327 -9.28 -25.73 -17.97
C LEU A 327 -10.59 -25.24 -18.61
N LEU A 328 -10.59 -24.04 -19.20
CA LEU A 328 -11.74 -23.52 -19.96
C LEU A 328 -12.06 -24.39 -21.18
N ASP A 329 -11.03 -24.87 -21.90
CA ASP A 329 -11.22 -25.72 -23.06
C ASP A 329 -11.77 -27.09 -22.66
N GLU A 330 -11.22 -27.71 -21.62
CA GLU A 330 -11.70 -28.99 -21.08
C GLU A 330 -13.15 -28.92 -20.57
N CYS A 331 -13.48 -27.89 -19.78
CA CYS A 331 -14.81 -27.73 -19.20
C CYS A 331 -15.86 -27.18 -20.19
N SER A 332 -15.49 -26.87 -21.44
CA SER A 332 -16.40 -26.32 -22.47
C SER A 332 -16.63 -27.25 -23.67
N LEU A 333 -16.19 -28.51 -23.58
CA LEU A 333 -16.35 -29.50 -24.66
C LEU A 333 -17.81 -29.95 -24.87
N GLU A 334 -18.59 -30.04 -23.80
CA GLU A 334 -20.00 -30.48 -23.85
C GLU A 334 -20.96 -29.29 -24.04
N ASP A 335 -22.19 -29.56 -24.47
CA ASP A 335 -23.23 -28.53 -24.64
C ASP A 335 -23.51 -27.74 -23.35
N VAL A 336 -23.46 -28.43 -22.21
CA VAL A 336 -23.54 -27.85 -20.87
C VAL A 336 -22.12 -27.82 -20.29
N PRO A 337 -21.56 -26.64 -19.97
CA PRO A 337 -20.23 -26.56 -19.38
C PRO A 337 -20.15 -27.25 -18.02
N ASP A 338 -19.01 -27.86 -17.69
CA ASP A 338 -18.76 -28.48 -16.40
C ASP A 338 -18.39 -27.44 -15.33
N TYR A 339 -19.42 -26.78 -14.79
CA TYR A 339 -19.26 -25.75 -13.76
C TYR A 339 -18.68 -26.28 -12.44
N SER A 340 -18.95 -27.54 -12.09
CA SER A 340 -18.52 -28.12 -10.81
C SER A 340 -17.02 -28.28 -10.82
N ARG A 341 -16.50 -28.97 -11.84
CA ARG A 341 -15.06 -29.18 -12.02
C ARG A 341 -14.33 -27.85 -12.19
N PHE A 342 -14.88 -26.95 -13.02
CA PHE A 342 -14.28 -25.64 -13.25
C PHE A 342 -14.08 -24.87 -11.94
N ARG A 343 -15.10 -24.78 -11.08
CA ARG A 343 -15.03 -24.04 -9.81
C ARG A 343 -14.04 -24.63 -8.81
N GLU A 344 -13.93 -25.96 -8.76
CA GLU A 344 -12.97 -26.64 -7.87
C GLU A 344 -11.52 -26.45 -8.35
N GLU A 345 -11.26 -26.63 -9.65
CA GLU A 345 -9.91 -26.62 -10.21
C GLU A 345 -9.37 -25.22 -10.50
N ILE A 346 -10.24 -24.23 -10.77
CA ILE A 346 -9.80 -22.85 -11.04
C ILE A 346 -9.30 -22.13 -9.78
N ARG A 347 -9.81 -22.50 -8.60
CA ARG A 347 -9.45 -21.86 -7.32
C ARG A 347 -7.94 -21.89 -7.00
N PRO A 348 -7.25 -23.05 -7.03
CA PRO A 348 -5.80 -23.07 -6.80
C PRO A 348 -5.00 -22.37 -7.90
N ILE A 349 -5.55 -22.22 -9.11
CA ILE A 349 -4.89 -21.45 -10.18
C ILE A 349 -4.98 -19.96 -9.88
N LEU A 350 -6.18 -19.45 -9.58
CA LEU A 350 -6.40 -18.05 -9.20
C LEU A 350 -5.65 -17.65 -7.93
N GLY A 351 -5.48 -18.57 -6.99
CA GLY A 351 -4.69 -18.36 -5.77
C GLY A 351 -3.20 -18.09 -6.00
N ARG A 352 -2.69 -18.28 -7.23
CA ARG A 352 -1.30 -17.93 -7.59
C ARG A 352 -1.06 -16.42 -7.73
N GLY A 353 -2.11 -15.61 -7.93
CA GLY A 353 -2.01 -14.15 -7.83
C GLY A 353 -1.52 -13.39 -9.07
N TYR A 354 -2.06 -13.68 -10.26
CA TYR A 354 -1.70 -13.01 -11.52
C TYR A 354 -2.86 -12.19 -12.14
N PRO A 355 -3.33 -11.09 -11.51
CA PRO A 355 -4.58 -10.42 -11.88
C PRO A 355 -4.52 -9.71 -13.24
N VAL A 356 -3.43 -9.01 -13.60
CA VAL A 356 -3.34 -8.37 -14.93
C VAL A 356 -3.28 -9.42 -16.02
N LYS A 357 -2.47 -10.47 -15.84
CA LYS A 357 -2.44 -11.58 -16.82
C LYS A 357 -3.80 -12.25 -16.94
N LEU A 358 -4.53 -12.43 -15.83
CA LEU A 358 -5.90 -12.89 -15.84
C LEU A 358 -6.80 -11.97 -16.67
N VAL A 359 -6.69 -10.65 -16.53
CA VAL A 359 -7.49 -9.68 -17.31
C VAL A 359 -7.09 -9.67 -18.79
N GLU A 360 -5.81 -9.52 -19.08
CA GLU A 360 -5.28 -9.26 -20.42
C GLU A 360 -5.20 -10.51 -21.29
N ALA A 361 -4.81 -11.65 -20.71
CA ALA A 361 -4.61 -12.88 -21.47
C ALA A 361 -5.83 -13.80 -21.43
N VAL A 362 -6.65 -13.73 -20.38
CA VAL A 362 -7.78 -14.66 -20.19
C VAL A 362 -9.14 -13.97 -20.32
N LEU A 363 -9.50 -13.09 -19.38
CA LEU A 363 -10.85 -12.54 -19.29
C LEU A 363 -11.20 -11.71 -20.52
N SER A 364 -10.38 -10.72 -20.88
CA SER A 364 -10.65 -9.85 -22.03
C SER A 364 -10.67 -10.67 -23.33
N PRO A 365 -9.67 -11.50 -23.66
CA PRO A 365 -9.70 -12.26 -24.91
C PRO A 365 -10.87 -13.25 -25.02
N VAL A 366 -11.27 -13.90 -23.92
CA VAL A 366 -12.42 -14.82 -23.93
C VAL A 366 -13.73 -14.07 -24.13
N ILE A 367 -13.92 -12.94 -23.44
CA ILE A 367 -15.15 -12.14 -23.50
C ILE A 367 -15.23 -11.40 -24.85
N ASP A 368 -14.18 -10.68 -25.24
CA ASP A 368 -14.07 -9.97 -26.51
C ASP A 368 -14.22 -10.94 -27.68
N GLY A 369 -13.58 -12.10 -27.58
CA GLY A 369 -13.66 -13.15 -28.58
C GLY A 369 -15.08 -13.69 -28.77
N PHE A 370 -15.87 -13.82 -27.69
CA PHE A 370 -17.29 -14.17 -27.82
C PHE A 370 -18.11 -13.05 -28.46
N PHE A 371 -17.97 -11.81 -27.99
CA PHE A 371 -18.73 -10.68 -28.56
C PHE A 371 -18.39 -10.42 -30.02
N LEU A 372 -17.12 -10.58 -30.41
CA LEU A 372 -16.68 -10.48 -31.81
C LEU A 372 -17.33 -11.56 -32.67
N ALA A 373 -17.33 -12.81 -32.21
CA ALA A 373 -17.92 -13.93 -32.94
C ALA A 373 -19.45 -13.85 -33.00
N ASN A 374 -20.08 -13.23 -32.00
CA ASN A 374 -21.54 -13.08 -31.92
C ASN A 374 -22.06 -11.77 -32.55
N ARG A 375 -21.20 -10.91 -33.11
CA ARG A 375 -21.64 -9.76 -33.92
C ARG A 375 -22.31 -10.27 -35.19
N SER A 376 -23.53 -9.80 -35.42
CA SER A 376 -24.45 -10.25 -36.47
C SER A 376 -23.77 -10.52 -37.81
N GLY A 377 -23.64 -11.81 -38.14
CA GLY A 377 -23.24 -12.27 -39.47
C GLY A 377 -21.74 -12.27 -39.74
N SER A 378 -20.87 -12.43 -38.74
CA SER A 378 -19.45 -12.67 -39.00
C SER A 378 -19.26 -14.02 -39.72
N PRO A 379 -18.94 -14.03 -41.04
CA PRO A 379 -18.79 -15.29 -41.79
C PRO A 379 -17.49 -16.02 -41.43
N GLU A 380 -16.68 -15.42 -40.55
CA GLU A 380 -15.35 -15.91 -40.16
C GLU A 380 -15.42 -17.03 -39.12
N PHE A 381 -16.54 -17.16 -38.39
CA PHE A 381 -16.68 -18.13 -37.31
C PHE A 381 -17.79 -19.14 -37.59
N SER A 382 -17.51 -20.42 -37.35
CA SER A 382 -18.52 -21.48 -37.40
C SER A 382 -19.46 -21.44 -36.19
N ASP A 383 -20.67 -21.96 -36.33
CA ASP A 383 -21.64 -22.07 -35.21
C ASP A 383 -21.07 -22.83 -34.01
N GLU A 384 -20.26 -23.86 -34.27
CA GLU A 384 -19.56 -24.61 -33.21
C GLU A 384 -18.53 -23.75 -32.48
N GLU A 385 -17.80 -22.90 -33.20
CA GLU A 385 -16.82 -22.01 -32.60
C GLU A 385 -17.48 -20.91 -31.76
N ILE A 386 -18.60 -20.34 -32.23
CA ILE A 386 -19.41 -19.40 -31.46
C ILE A 386 -19.93 -20.08 -30.19
N SER A 387 -20.43 -21.30 -30.31
CA SER A 387 -20.95 -22.08 -29.18
C SER A 387 -19.86 -22.38 -28.15
N ARG A 388 -18.67 -22.81 -28.58
CA ARG A 388 -17.52 -23.02 -27.69
C ARG A 388 -17.10 -21.73 -26.97
N ARG A 389 -17.01 -20.60 -27.68
CA ARG A 389 -16.66 -19.29 -27.08
C ARG A 389 -17.70 -18.86 -26.02
N PHE A 390 -18.98 -19.06 -26.32
CA PHE A 390 -20.07 -18.79 -25.37
C PHE A 390 -19.96 -19.65 -24.10
N ARG A 391 -19.63 -20.94 -24.25
CA ARG A 391 -19.43 -21.86 -23.12
C ARG A 391 -18.25 -21.44 -22.23
N ARG A 392 -17.12 -21.04 -22.81
CA ARG A 392 -15.97 -20.50 -22.04
C ARG A 392 -16.34 -19.21 -21.29
N MET A 393 -17.06 -18.29 -21.94
CA MET A 393 -17.55 -17.08 -21.27
C MET A 393 -18.47 -17.41 -20.08
N LYS A 394 -19.38 -18.38 -20.22
CA LYS A 394 -20.26 -18.81 -19.12
C LYS A 394 -19.50 -19.36 -17.92
N LEU A 395 -18.44 -20.15 -18.15
CA LEU A 395 -17.58 -20.66 -17.08
C LEU A 395 -16.97 -19.51 -16.28
N LEU A 396 -16.37 -18.52 -16.96
CA LEU A 396 -15.82 -17.32 -16.31
C LEU A 396 -16.89 -16.50 -15.57
N TYR A 397 -18.05 -16.32 -16.19
CA TYR A 397 -19.18 -15.62 -15.58
C TYR A 397 -19.66 -16.32 -14.29
N SER A 398 -19.55 -17.66 -14.23
CA SER A 398 -19.96 -18.45 -13.07
C SER A 398 -19.11 -18.21 -11.82
N LEU A 399 -17.98 -17.50 -11.93
CA LEU A 399 -17.11 -17.15 -10.81
C LEU A 399 -17.65 -15.96 -10.00
N GLN A 400 -18.56 -15.15 -10.55
CA GLN A 400 -19.11 -13.98 -9.85
C GLN A 400 -19.78 -14.38 -8.52
N GLY A 401 -19.43 -13.68 -7.44
CA GLY A 401 -20.01 -13.85 -6.11
C GLY A 401 -19.51 -15.09 -5.36
N SER A 402 -18.47 -15.75 -5.87
CA SER A 402 -17.90 -16.99 -5.30
C SER A 402 -16.47 -16.82 -4.77
N TYR A 403 -15.88 -15.63 -4.93
CA TYR A 403 -14.50 -15.32 -4.56
C TYR A 403 -14.43 -14.10 -3.63
N SER A 404 -13.21 -13.75 -3.25
CA SER A 404 -12.93 -12.56 -2.46
C SER A 404 -13.38 -11.28 -3.20
N LYS A 405 -13.78 -10.25 -2.43
CA LYS A 405 -14.43 -9.05 -2.97
C LYS A 405 -13.67 -8.37 -4.13
N PRO A 406 -12.34 -8.14 -4.09
CA PRO A 406 -11.65 -7.59 -5.25
C PRO A 406 -11.69 -8.45 -6.55
N MET A 407 -11.95 -9.77 -6.50
CA MET A 407 -11.98 -10.66 -7.66
C MET A 407 -13.35 -10.56 -8.29
N ASP A 408 -14.37 -10.51 -7.44
CA ASP A 408 -15.72 -10.16 -7.85
C ASP A 408 -15.74 -8.76 -8.49
N THR A 409 -15.08 -7.75 -7.88
CA THR A 409 -14.96 -6.41 -8.48
C THR A 409 -14.25 -6.45 -9.83
N LEU A 410 -13.15 -7.19 -9.96
CA LEU A 410 -12.41 -7.31 -11.23
C LEU A 410 -13.28 -7.96 -12.32
N LEU A 411 -13.96 -9.06 -12.00
CA LEU A 411 -14.90 -9.71 -12.91
C LEU A 411 -16.05 -8.77 -13.28
N GLU A 412 -16.67 -8.09 -12.32
CA GLU A 412 -17.72 -7.09 -12.55
C GLU A 412 -17.25 -5.98 -13.49
N CYS A 413 -16.06 -5.42 -13.26
CA CYS A 413 -15.47 -4.38 -14.11
C CYS A 413 -15.33 -4.85 -15.55
N VAL A 414 -14.76 -6.03 -15.80
CA VAL A 414 -14.56 -6.55 -17.15
C VAL A 414 -15.91 -6.83 -17.83
N PHE A 415 -16.87 -7.46 -17.13
CA PHE A 415 -18.19 -7.74 -17.69
C PHE A 415 -19.07 -6.48 -17.89
N SER A 416 -18.86 -5.42 -17.09
CA SER A 416 -19.61 -4.17 -17.21
C SER A 416 -19.34 -3.42 -18.51
N ARG A 417 -18.17 -3.62 -19.14
CA ARG A 417 -17.82 -3.06 -20.46
C ARG A 417 -18.76 -3.49 -21.59
N TYR A 418 -19.55 -4.54 -21.34
CA TYR A 418 -20.39 -5.20 -22.33
C TYR A 418 -21.89 -5.23 -21.96
N ARG A 419 -22.29 -4.49 -20.93
CA ARG A 419 -23.70 -4.17 -20.62
C ARG A 419 -24.09 -2.88 -21.30
#